data_AF-A0A2N5I172-F1
#
_entry.id   AF-A0A2N5I172-F1
#
_cell.length_a   1.000
_cell.length_b   1.000
_cell.length_c   1.000
_cell.angle_alpha   90.00
_cell.angle_beta   90.00
_cell.angle_gamma   90.00
#
_symmetry.space_group_name_H-M   'P 1'
#
loop_
_entity.id
_entity.type
_entity.pdbx_description
1 polymer ?
#
loop_
_entity_poly.entity_id
_entity_poly.type
_entity_poly.pdbx_seq_one_letter_code
_entity_poly.pdbx_strand_id
1 'polypeptide(L)'
;MDDKILDQKLENLKQSYNKMPLLSDPEAIISAVKKSSRKRYRPVPFIAYAASLAGVALISVILAMFFMESSKENESRQPSDTPPKQVEENPEPAPAYEIKNFEELEIYFSKKEQETENLAGIVNFSGTELAAGVQAAIGTAKQENLTGEPLLQKIASLKAEIDRLLTAPVKYKPEYGQDNQQKFEGKFVEYLEQLRRFLPLYNDRISQMEALISRENISQDFHERLAILNKGGVSVSNKELDRYLQGIKQNGYHFVDRGEGMLSVDIDYETLSKEAADSSSANIKDYLELKKSEPVLADGALLTSWEEMGEQLIDYEQLMQGMEDGPLKQELKSDYKKFYGIFLQGLPNTPVVSEEGTIKIEVREAWQHVLSNYPDTETAKFIEQYYNKLEKASFTAERDSDTKELPIPELK
;
A
#
# COMPACT_ATOMS: atom_id res chain seq x y z
N MET A 1 -17.67 -33.45 -15.13
CA MET A 1 -16.51 -33.33 -16.04
C MET A 1 -16.24 -34.72 -16.59
N ASP A 2 -15.87 -34.83 -17.87
CA ASP A 2 -15.71 -36.12 -18.55
C ASP A 2 -14.35 -36.72 -18.17
N ASP A 3 -14.34 -37.84 -17.44
CA ASP A 3 -13.14 -38.46 -16.84
C ASP A 3 -12.05 -38.77 -17.88
N LYS A 4 -12.46 -39.02 -19.13
CA LYS A 4 -11.53 -39.23 -20.26
C LYS A 4 -10.67 -38.01 -20.59
N ILE A 5 -11.19 -36.80 -20.36
CA ILE A 5 -10.45 -35.55 -20.60
C ILE A 5 -9.40 -35.35 -19.51
N LEU A 6 -9.70 -35.76 -18.27
CA LEU A 6 -8.76 -35.68 -17.16
C LEU A 6 -7.61 -36.69 -17.35
N ASP A 7 -7.92 -37.92 -17.72
CA ASP A 7 -6.91 -38.96 -17.99
C ASP A 7 -5.98 -38.55 -19.14
N GLN A 8 -6.54 -37.98 -20.20
CA GLN A 8 -5.75 -37.51 -21.34
C GLN A 8 -4.84 -36.32 -20.96
N LYS A 9 -5.28 -35.47 -20.03
CA LYS A 9 -4.45 -34.38 -19.50
C LYS A 9 -3.33 -34.89 -18.59
N LEU A 10 -3.62 -35.87 -17.74
CA LEU A 10 -2.62 -36.49 -16.85
C LEU A 10 -1.55 -37.25 -17.63
N GLU A 11 -1.95 -37.97 -18.68
CA GLU A 11 -1.01 -38.71 -19.54
C GLU A 11 -0.10 -37.74 -20.31
N ASN A 12 -0.65 -36.64 -20.83
CA ASN A 12 0.13 -35.59 -21.49
C ASN A 12 1.12 -34.91 -20.53
N LEU A 13 0.71 -34.69 -19.27
CA LEU A 13 1.58 -34.07 -18.25
C LEU A 13 2.75 -35.00 -17.89
N LYS A 14 2.48 -36.29 -17.72
CA LYS A 14 3.48 -37.32 -17.45
C LYS A 14 4.49 -37.46 -18.60
N GLN A 15 4.03 -37.40 -19.84
CA GLN A 15 4.91 -37.42 -21.01
C GLN A 15 5.79 -36.17 -21.11
N SER A 16 5.30 -35.01 -20.70
CA SER A 16 6.08 -33.77 -20.64
C SER A 16 7.16 -33.83 -19.55
N TYR A 17 6.83 -34.37 -18.37
CA TYR A 17 7.77 -34.52 -17.26
C TYR A 17 8.91 -35.49 -17.61
N ASN A 18 8.58 -36.61 -18.25
CA ASN A 18 9.58 -37.60 -18.68
C ASN A 18 10.46 -37.13 -19.85
N LYS A 19 10.13 -36.01 -20.49
CA LYS A 19 10.92 -35.40 -21.58
C LYS A 19 11.72 -34.18 -21.13
N MET A 20 11.62 -33.77 -19.86
CA MET A 20 12.52 -32.75 -19.33
C MET A 20 13.93 -33.34 -19.22
N PRO A 21 14.93 -32.76 -19.90
CA PRO A 21 16.31 -33.19 -19.73
C PRO A 21 16.74 -32.92 -18.28
N LEU A 22 17.40 -33.89 -17.66
CA LEU A 22 18.06 -33.69 -16.37
C LEU A 22 19.07 -32.53 -16.53
N LEU A 23 18.98 -31.55 -15.64
CA LEU A 23 19.77 -30.32 -15.63
C LEU A 23 21.27 -30.61 -15.51
N SER A 24 21.96 -30.88 -16.62
CA SER A 24 23.42 -30.80 -16.70
C SER A 24 24.02 -30.82 -18.13
N ASP A 25 23.25 -30.65 -19.21
CA ASP A 25 23.82 -30.66 -20.58
C ASP A 25 23.54 -29.36 -21.36
N PRO A 26 24.51 -28.41 -21.39
CA PRO A 26 24.40 -27.14 -22.11
C PRO A 26 24.22 -27.27 -23.63
N GLU A 27 24.72 -28.33 -24.27
CA GLU A 27 24.61 -28.51 -25.73
C GLU A 27 23.19 -28.93 -26.15
N ALA A 28 22.51 -29.70 -25.30
CA ALA A 28 21.10 -30.03 -25.47
C ALA A 28 20.20 -28.77 -25.41
N ILE A 29 20.54 -27.81 -24.54
CA ILE A 29 19.82 -26.54 -24.40
C ILE A 29 20.01 -25.66 -25.65
N ILE A 30 21.24 -25.54 -26.14
CA ILE A 30 21.56 -24.70 -27.32
C ILE A 30 20.92 -25.26 -28.60
N SER A 31 20.89 -26.59 -28.76
CA SER A 31 20.28 -27.24 -29.92
C SER A 31 18.74 -27.15 -29.91
N ALA A 32 18.10 -27.18 -28.73
CA ALA A 32 16.66 -26.96 -28.58
C ALA A 32 16.25 -25.52 -28.94
N VAL A 33 17.06 -24.53 -28.54
CA VAL A 33 16.83 -23.10 -28.84
C VAL A 33 17.03 -22.79 -30.32
N LYS A 34 18.00 -23.41 -31.00
CA LYS A 34 18.20 -23.21 -32.45
C LYS A 34 17.08 -23.80 -33.31
N LYS A 35 16.38 -24.84 -32.83
CA LYS A 35 15.31 -25.51 -33.60
C LYS A 35 13.96 -24.78 -33.51
N SER A 36 13.75 -23.93 -32.50
CA SER A 36 12.50 -23.18 -32.27
C SER A 36 12.45 -21.80 -32.96
N SER A 37 13.56 -21.27 -33.48
CA SER A 37 13.64 -19.91 -34.05
C SER A 37 13.12 -19.74 -35.49
N ARG A 38 12.50 -20.76 -36.09
CA ARG A 38 11.84 -20.66 -37.40
C ARG A 38 10.39 -21.14 -37.34
N LYS A 39 9.47 -20.28 -36.89
CA LYS A 39 8.07 -20.27 -37.33
C LYS A 39 7.40 -18.93 -37.01
N ARG A 40 6.70 -18.40 -38.02
CA ARG A 40 6.04 -17.08 -38.07
C ARG A 40 5.04 -16.89 -36.93
N TYR A 41 5.14 -15.74 -36.29
CA TYR A 41 4.21 -15.23 -35.28
C TYR A 41 2.83 -14.99 -35.91
N ARG A 42 1.78 -15.57 -35.31
CA ARG A 42 0.38 -15.13 -35.47
C ARG A 42 -0.14 -14.86 -34.06
N PRO A 43 -0.80 -13.71 -33.79
CA PRO A 43 -1.31 -13.43 -32.47
C PRO A 43 -2.62 -14.19 -32.24
N VAL A 44 -2.77 -14.77 -31.05
CA VAL A 44 -4.02 -15.30 -30.50
C VAL A 44 -4.17 -14.67 -29.11
N PRO A 45 -5.36 -14.17 -28.73
CA PRO A 45 -5.55 -13.35 -27.53
C PRO A 45 -5.50 -14.22 -26.26
N PHE A 46 -4.90 -13.70 -25.19
CA PHE A 46 -4.82 -14.41 -23.91
C PHE A 46 -5.92 -13.96 -22.95
N ILE A 47 -6.39 -14.96 -22.22
CA ILE A 47 -7.55 -15.02 -21.35
C ILE A 47 -7.14 -14.65 -19.91
N ALA A 48 -8.10 -13.99 -19.24
CA ALA A 48 -8.32 -13.81 -17.80
C ALA A 48 -7.25 -14.33 -16.83
N TYR A 49 -6.62 -13.40 -16.10
CA TYR A 49 -6.06 -13.67 -14.78
C TYR A 49 -7.16 -13.55 -13.72
N ALA A 50 -7.27 -14.58 -12.91
CA ALA A 50 -8.20 -14.67 -11.79
C ALA A 50 -7.82 -13.63 -10.72
N ALA A 51 -8.74 -12.71 -10.43
CA ALA A 51 -8.66 -11.84 -9.27
C ALA A 51 -8.64 -12.70 -8.00
N SER A 52 -7.68 -12.42 -7.11
CA SER A 52 -7.61 -13.08 -5.82
C SER A 52 -8.86 -12.75 -5.00
N LEU A 53 -9.52 -13.79 -4.48
CA LEU A 53 -10.71 -13.71 -3.63
C LEU A 53 -10.55 -12.82 -2.38
N ALA A 54 -9.33 -12.40 -2.05
CA ALA A 54 -9.03 -11.48 -0.95
C ALA A 54 -9.58 -10.06 -1.18
N GLY A 55 -9.59 -9.57 -2.42
CA GLY A 55 -10.11 -8.22 -2.73
C GLY A 55 -11.62 -8.10 -2.55
N VAL A 56 -12.37 -9.16 -2.87
CA VAL A 56 -13.84 -9.20 -2.73
C VAL A 56 -14.26 -9.37 -1.27
N ALA A 57 -13.48 -10.09 -0.46
CA ALA A 57 -13.78 -10.31 0.96
C ALA A 57 -13.67 -9.01 1.79
N LEU A 58 -12.70 -8.15 1.49
CA LEU A 58 -12.48 -6.89 2.20
C LEU A 58 -13.61 -5.88 1.95
N ILE A 59 -14.15 -5.84 0.73
CA ILE A 59 -15.31 -5.00 0.36
C ILE A 59 -16.60 -5.49 1.05
N SER A 60 -16.77 -6.81 1.20
CA SER A 60 -17.94 -7.41 1.84
C SER A 60 -18.01 -7.11 3.35
N VAL A 61 -16.86 -7.07 4.03
CA VAL A 61 -16.78 -6.78 5.47
C VAL A 61 -17.12 -5.31 5.78
N ILE A 62 -16.70 -4.38 4.93
CA ILE A 62 -16.99 -2.94 5.09
C ILE A 62 -18.48 -2.64 4.88
N LEU A 63 -19.13 -3.31 3.91
CA LEU A 63 -20.58 -3.19 3.70
C LEU A 63 -21.41 -3.78 4.86
N ALA A 64 -20.95 -4.85 5.51
CA ALA A 64 -21.66 -5.46 6.63
C ALA A 64 -21.63 -4.60 7.91
N MET A 65 -20.55 -3.86 8.16
CA MET A 65 -20.44 -2.96 9.32
C MET A 65 -21.43 -1.79 9.23
N PHE A 66 -21.67 -1.26 8.02
CA PHE A 66 -22.61 -0.15 7.80
C PHE A 66 -24.08 -0.51 8.06
N PHE A 67 -24.46 -1.80 7.91
CA PHE A 67 -25.84 -2.28 8.20
C PHE A 67 -26.07 -2.64 9.67
N MET A 68 -25.01 -2.94 10.43
CA MET A 68 -25.13 -3.29 11.85
C MET A 68 -25.19 -2.04 12.76
N GLU A 69 -24.67 -0.91 12.31
CA GLU A 69 -24.66 0.34 13.09
C GLU A 69 -25.99 1.10 13.03
N SER A 70 -26.82 0.85 12.00
CA SER A 70 -28.16 1.44 11.86
C SER A 70 -29.26 0.73 12.65
N SER A 71 -28.96 -0.39 13.32
CA SER A 71 -29.95 -1.22 14.02
C SER A 71 -29.81 -1.23 15.56
N LYS A 72 -28.94 -0.38 16.13
CA LYS A 72 -28.74 -0.27 17.59
C LYS A 72 -29.11 1.10 18.15
N GLU A 73 -30.29 1.61 17.85
CA GLU A 73 -30.92 2.66 18.66
C GLU A 73 -32.44 2.53 18.59
N ASN A 74 -33.00 1.69 19.47
CA ASN A 74 -34.31 1.89 20.12
C ASN A 74 -34.80 0.60 20.79
N GLU A 75 -34.35 0.32 22.01
CA GLU A 75 -35.14 -0.47 22.96
C GLU A 75 -34.92 0.07 24.37
N SER A 76 -35.89 0.84 24.89
CA SER A 76 -36.41 0.75 26.27
C SER A 76 -37.15 2.02 26.72
N ARG A 77 -38.45 2.16 26.42
CA ARG A 77 -39.41 2.87 27.31
C ARG A 77 -40.82 2.27 27.20
N GLN A 78 -41.42 1.96 28.35
CA GLN A 78 -42.78 1.46 28.55
C GLN A 78 -43.86 2.53 28.26
N PRO A 79 -45.12 2.11 28.01
CA PRO A 79 -46.15 2.94 27.37
C PRO A 79 -46.88 3.86 28.35
N SER A 80 -47.12 5.11 27.93
CA SER A 80 -48.12 5.99 28.54
C SER A 80 -49.27 6.23 27.56
N ASP A 81 -50.49 5.89 27.99
CA ASP A 81 -51.74 6.05 27.26
C ASP A 81 -52.06 7.53 26.99
N THR A 82 -51.78 8.03 25.79
CA THR A 82 -52.50 9.13 25.16
C THR A 82 -52.28 9.06 23.64
N PRO A 83 -53.32 9.08 22.79
CA PRO A 83 -53.12 8.99 21.35
C PRO A 83 -52.51 10.31 20.83
N PRO A 84 -51.34 10.31 20.17
CA PRO A 84 -50.81 11.51 19.55
C PRO A 84 -51.61 11.82 18.28
N LYS A 85 -51.95 13.10 18.11
CA LYS A 85 -52.44 13.66 16.85
C LYS A 85 -51.48 13.30 15.72
N GLN A 86 -52.03 12.79 14.62
CA GLN A 86 -51.32 12.68 13.34
C GLN A 86 -50.84 14.08 12.93
N VAL A 87 -49.54 14.30 13.02
CA VAL A 87 -48.86 15.36 12.27
C VAL A 87 -48.56 14.71 10.92
N GLU A 88 -49.18 15.21 9.86
CA GLU A 88 -48.71 14.93 8.49
C GLU A 88 -47.29 15.48 8.38
N GLU A 89 -46.29 14.62 8.59
CA GLU A 89 -44.93 14.89 8.12
C GLU A 89 -44.97 14.88 6.60
N ASN A 90 -44.86 16.07 6.02
CA ASN A 90 -44.49 16.20 4.62
C ASN A 90 -43.19 15.42 4.41
N PRO A 91 -43.13 14.45 3.48
CA PRO A 91 -41.88 13.75 3.21
C PRO A 91 -40.82 14.77 2.80
N GLU A 92 -39.66 14.73 3.47
CA GLU A 92 -38.49 15.49 3.04
C GLU A 92 -38.25 15.21 1.54
N PRO A 93 -37.96 16.25 0.74
CA PRO A 93 -37.68 16.07 -0.67
C PRO A 93 -36.46 15.17 -0.83
N ALA A 94 -36.61 14.10 -1.61
CA ALA A 94 -35.53 13.17 -1.92
C ALA A 94 -34.27 13.94 -2.40
N PRO A 95 -33.06 13.52 -2.00
CA PRO A 95 -31.84 14.22 -2.36
C PRO A 95 -31.70 14.31 -3.88
N ALA A 96 -31.30 15.48 -4.37
CA ALA A 96 -31.09 15.70 -5.79
C ALA A 96 -29.82 14.97 -6.25
N TYR A 97 -29.97 13.80 -6.86
CA TYR A 97 -28.86 13.02 -7.41
C TYR A 97 -28.29 13.66 -8.69
N GLU A 98 -26.96 13.91 -8.70
CA GLU A 98 -26.23 14.51 -9.83
C GLU A 98 -26.14 13.55 -11.04
N ILE A 99 -25.94 12.25 -10.78
CA ILE A 99 -25.83 11.18 -11.77
C ILE A 99 -26.98 10.21 -11.56
N LYS A 100 -27.74 9.91 -12.62
CA LYS A 100 -29.03 9.20 -12.50
C LYS A 100 -29.05 7.79 -13.06
N ASN A 101 -28.07 7.44 -13.89
CA ASN A 101 -27.98 6.14 -14.52
C ASN A 101 -26.51 5.73 -14.73
N PHE A 102 -26.29 4.46 -15.07
CA PHE A 102 -24.94 3.94 -15.26
C PHE A 102 -24.23 4.52 -16.49
N GLU A 103 -24.95 4.97 -17.52
CA GLU A 103 -24.34 5.61 -18.71
C GLU A 103 -23.66 6.93 -18.31
N GLU A 104 -24.36 7.76 -17.53
CA GLU A 104 -23.81 9.00 -16.97
C GLU A 104 -22.64 8.73 -16.02
N LEU A 105 -22.70 7.64 -15.23
CA LEU A 105 -21.61 7.23 -14.34
C LEU A 105 -20.36 6.78 -15.12
N GLU A 106 -20.53 6.07 -16.24
CA GLU A 106 -19.41 5.66 -17.10
C GLU A 106 -18.77 6.86 -17.80
N ILE A 107 -19.56 7.83 -18.24
CA ILE A 107 -19.03 9.11 -18.77
C ILE A 107 -18.23 9.84 -17.67
N TYR A 108 -18.76 9.88 -16.45
CA TYR A 108 -18.06 10.45 -15.30
C TYR A 108 -16.74 9.74 -15.01
N PHE A 109 -16.76 8.41 -14.98
CA PHE A 109 -15.59 7.56 -14.78
C PHE A 109 -14.51 7.85 -15.84
N SER A 110 -14.85 7.81 -17.14
CA SER A 110 -13.88 8.08 -18.21
C SER A 110 -13.29 9.49 -18.15
N LYS A 111 -14.11 10.50 -17.78
CA LYS A 111 -13.60 11.86 -17.55
C LYS A 111 -12.62 11.90 -16.38
N LYS A 112 -12.93 11.20 -15.29
CA LYS A 112 -12.07 11.12 -14.11
C LYS A 112 -10.76 10.41 -14.42
N GLU A 113 -10.80 9.29 -15.15
CA GLU A 113 -9.59 8.60 -15.62
C GLU A 113 -8.68 9.53 -16.42
N GLN A 114 -9.25 10.29 -17.36
CA GLN A 114 -8.47 11.23 -18.17
C GLN A 114 -7.88 12.37 -17.34
N GLU A 115 -8.65 12.95 -16.42
CA GLU A 115 -8.12 13.96 -15.49
C GLU A 115 -6.96 13.41 -14.66
N THR A 116 -7.12 12.18 -14.17
CA THR A 116 -6.14 11.49 -13.32
C THR A 116 -4.87 11.18 -14.08
N GLU A 117 -4.97 10.64 -15.30
CA GLU A 117 -3.84 10.41 -16.20
C GLU A 117 -3.03 11.70 -16.43
N ASN A 118 -3.73 12.83 -16.59
CA ASN A 118 -3.08 14.11 -16.82
C ASN A 118 -2.35 14.62 -15.58
N LEU A 119 -2.97 14.52 -14.41
CA LEU A 119 -2.39 15.03 -13.16
C LEU A 119 -1.35 14.11 -12.54
N ALA A 120 -1.52 12.79 -12.65
CA ALA A 120 -0.56 11.80 -12.17
C ALA A 120 0.59 11.57 -13.16
N GLY A 121 0.46 12.00 -14.42
CA GLY A 121 1.48 11.76 -15.43
C GLY A 121 1.64 10.29 -15.84
N ILE A 122 0.67 9.44 -15.53
CA ILE A 122 0.67 8.00 -15.84
C ILE A 122 -0.13 7.76 -17.11
N VAL A 123 0.54 7.70 -18.26
CA VAL A 123 -0.10 7.45 -19.57
C VAL A 123 -0.75 6.07 -19.62
N ASN A 124 -1.95 5.97 -20.21
CA ASN A 124 -2.80 4.78 -20.21
C ASN A 124 -3.25 4.40 -18.79
N PHE A 125 -3.73 5.39 -18.02
CA PHE A 125 -4.16 5.18 -16.64
C PHE A 125 -5.31 4.16 -16.54
N SER A 126 -6.15 4.05 -17.56
CA SER A 126 -7.22 3.05 -17.64
C SER A 126 -6.73 1.59 -17.60
N GLY A 127 -5.44 1.37 -17.87
CA GLY A 127 -4.80 0.05 -17.75
C GLY A 127 -4.28 -0.29 -16.36
N THR A 128 -4.45 0.61 -15.38
CA THR A 128 -4.00 0.38 -14.00
C THR A 128 -4.99 -0.50 -13.24
N GLU A 129 -4.51 -1.16 -12.18
CA GLU A 129 -5.38 -1.97 -11.31
C GLU A 129 -6.48 -1.13 -10.62
N LEU A 130 -6.21 0.14 -10.30
CA LEU A 130 -7.24 1.04 -9.73
C LEU A 130 -8.39 1.28 -10.71
N ALA A 131 -8.08 1.65 -11.95
CA ALA A 131 -9.09 1.89 -12.98
C ALA A 131 -9.86 0.60 -13.30
N ALA A 132 -9.16 -0.52 -13.44
CA ALA A 132 -9.77 -1.83 -13.70
C ALA A 132 -10.70 -2.26 -12.56
N GLY A 133 -10.31 -2.03 -11.30
CA GLY A 133 -11.12 -2.34 -10.13
C GLY A 133 -12.44 -1.57 -10.09
N VAL A 134 -12.38 -0.26 -10.36
CA VAL A 134 -13.57 0.60 -10.45
C VAL A 134 -14.47 0.19 -11.61
N GLN A 135 -13.90 -0.08 -12.79
CA GLN A 135 -14.66 -0.52 -13.95
C GLN A 135 -15.37 -1.86 -13.69
N ALA A 136 -14.70 -2.78 -13.00
CA ALA A 136 -15.30 -4.04 -12.57
C ALA A 136 -16.47 -3.81 -11.59
N ALA A 137 -16.32 -2.91 -10.62
CA ALA A 137 -17.39 -2.56 -9.66
C ALA A 137 -18.64 -2.00 -10.36
N ILE A 138 -18.45 -1.10 -11.34
CA ILE A 138 -19.55 -0.58 -12.17
C ILE A 138 -20.21 -1.72 -12.96
N GLY A 139 -19.41 -2.59 -13.57
CA GLY A 139 -19.89 -3.76 -14.32
C GLY A 139 -20.72 -4.73 -13.47
N THR A 140 -20.27 -5.02 -12.25
CA THR A 140 -21.02 -5.86 -11.30
C THR A 140 -22.32 -5.18 -10.88
N ALA A 141 -22.30 -3.89 -10.56
CA ALA A 141 -23.48 -3.15 -10.14
C ALA A 141 -24.58 -3.13 -11.22
N LYS A 142 -24.21 -3.08 -12.50
CA LYS A 142 -25.15 -3.17 -13.62
C LYS A 142 -25.93 -4.50 -13.65
N GLN A 143 -25.35 -5.59 -13.13
CA GLN A 143 -25.98 -6.91 -13.11
C GLN A 143 -27.03 -7.06 -12.00
N GLU A 144 -27.05 -6.16 -11.02
CA GLU A 144 -27.97 -6.19 -9.88
C GLU A 144 -29.42 -5.79 -10.28
N ASN A 145 -29.64 -5.28 -11.50
CA ASN A 145 -30.95 -4.87 -12.03
C ASN A 145 -31.75 -3.93 -11.10
N LEU A 146 -31.04 -3.07 -10.36
CA LEU A 146 -31.64 -2.10 -9.45
C LEU A 146 -32.46 -1.05 -10.22
N THR A 147 -33.53 -0.56 -9.60
CA THR A 147 -34.38 0.51 -10.14
C THR A 147 -34.78 1.47 -9.03
N GLY A 148 -35.23 2.68 -9.39
CA GLY A 148 -35.68 3.69 -8.42
C GLY A 148 -34.59 4.10 -7.44
N GLU A 149 -34.96 4.26 -6.18
CA GLU A 149 -34.08 4.75 -5.11
C GLU A 149 -32.82 3.88 -4.87
N PRO A 150 -32.92 2.53 -4.79
CA PRO A 150 -31.73 1.67 -4.67
C PRO A 150 -30.69 1.86 -5.78
N LEU A 151 -31.13 2.12 -7.02
CA LEU A 151 -30.23 2.40 -8.13
C LEU A 151 -29.47 3.72 -7.91
N LEU A 152 -30.17 4.77 -7.50
CA LEU A 152 -29.58 6.09 -7.27
C LEU A 152 -28.55 6.04 -6.12
N GLN A 153 -28.86 5.32 -5.05
CA GLN A 153 -27.93 5.09 -3.94
C GLN A 153 -26.68 4.31 -4.39
N LYS A 154 -26.85 3.25 -5.20
CA LYS A 154 -25.72 2.49 -5.75
C LYS A 154 -24.83 3.37 -6.64
N ILE A 155 -25.43 4.19 -7.50
CA ILE A 155 -24.70 5.13 -8.37
C ILE A 155 -23.95 6.16 -7.54
N ALA A 156 -24.58 6.74 -6.51
CA ALA A 156 -23.94 7.70 -5.62
C ALA A 156 -22.74 7.08 -4.88
N SER A 157 -22.89 5.84 -4.39
CA SER A 157 -21.80 5.09 -3.76
C SER A 157 -20.64 4.84 -4.72
N LEU A 158 -20.93 4.42 -5.96
CA LEU A 158 -19.89 4.20 -6.98
C LEU A 158 -19.22 5.51 -7.40
N LYS A 159 -19.96 6.62 -7.50
CA LYS A 159 -19.38 7.94 -7.76
C LYS A 159 -18.40 8.34 -6.64
N ALA A 160 -18.80 8.16 -5.38
CA ALA A 160 -17.92 8.42 -4.24
C ALA A 160 -16.68 7.53 -4.26
N GLU A 161 -16.82 6.27 -4.66
CA GLU A 161 -15.70 5.36 -4.85
C GLU A 161 -14.77 5.80 -6.00
N ILE A 162 -15.30 6.22 -7.15
CA ILE A 162 -14.53 6.81 -8.25
C ILE A 162 -13.73 8.03 -7.75
N ASP A 163 -14.38 8.93 -7.01
CA ASP A 163 -13.73 10.12 -6.47
C ASP A 163 -12.63 9.79 -5.47
N ARG A 164 -12.88 8.84 -4.58
CA ARG A 164 -11.90 8.38 -3.58
C ARG A 164 -10.71 7.67 -4.22
N LEU A 165 -10.94 6.83 -5.22
CA LEU A 165 -9.89 5.96 -5.78
C LEU A 165 -9.09 6.64 -6.89
N LEU A 166 -9.72 7.48 -7.70
CA LEU A 166 -9.09 8.02 -8.89
C LEU A 166 -8.62 9.45 -8.75
N THR A 167 -9.00 10.20 -7.72
CA THR A 167 -8.50 11.58 -7.60
C THR A 167 -6.99 11.60 -7.32
N ALA A 168 -6.21 12.17 -8.24
CA ALA A 168 -4.75 12.27 -8.11
C ALA A 168 -4.31 13.00 -6.83
N PRO A 169 -3.18 12.61 -6.20
CA PRO A 169 -2.73 13.18 -4.93
C PRO A 169 -2.67 14.71 -4.91
N VAL A 170 -2.17 15.35 -5.98
CA VAL A 170 -2.02 16.80 -6.07
C VAL A 170 -3.32 17.59 -5.81
N LYS A 171 -4.51 16.98 -6.01
CA LYS A 171 -5.80 17.62 -5.74
C LYS A 171 -6.14 17.74 -4.26
N TYR A 172 -5.55 16.89 -3.41
CA TYR A 172 -5.71 16.94 -1.96
C TYR A 172 -4.56 17.67 -1.27
N LYS A 173 -3.50 18.02 -2.01
CA LYS A 173 -2.34 18.71 -1.47
C LYS A 173 -2.80 19.96 -0.71
N PRO A 174 -2.50 20.09 0.60
CA PRO A 174 -2.97 21.20 1.40
C PRO A 174 -2.34 22.52 0.93
N GLU A 175 -3.10 23.62 1.05
CA GLU A 175 -2.59 24.96 0.77
C GLU A 175 -1.94 25.52 2.04
N TYR A 176 -0.63 25.39 2.12
CA TYR A 176 0.17 25.85 3.25
C TYR A 176 -0.02 27.36 3.49
N GLY A 177 -0.25 27.73 4.75
CA GLY A 177 -0.42 29.13 5.19
C GLY A 177 -1.79 29.77 4.93
N GLN A 178 -2.74 29.07 4.27
CA GLN A 178 -4.11 29.59 4.04
C GLN A 178 -5.18 28.89 4.87
N ASP A 179 -5.02 27.58 5.08
CA ASP A 179 -5.95 26.80 5.87
C ASP A 179 -5.69 27.00 7.38
N ASN A 180 -6.75 27.00 8.18
CA ASN A 180 -6.57 26.85 9.62
C ASN A 180 -6.04 25.44 9.92
N GLN A 181 -5.43 25.26 11.09
CA GLN A 181 -4.76 24.02 11.45
C GLN A 181 -5.66 22.77 11.28
N GLN A 182 -6.90 22.81 11.75
CA GLN A 182 -7.83 21.67 11.64
C GLN A 182 -8.12 21.29 10.18
N LYS A 183 -8.37 22.28 9.31
CA LYS A 183 -8.63 22.07 7.88
C LYS A 183 -7.37 21.58 7.16
N PHE A 184 -6.21 22.11 7.53
CA PHE A 184 -4.92 21.65 7.03
C PHE A 184 -4.71 20.17 7.36
N GLU A 185 -4.91 19.78 8.62
CA GLU A 185 -4.73 18.41 9.10
C GLU A 185 -5.65 17.43 8.36
N GLY A 186 -6.93 17.77 8.19
CA GLY A 186 -7.87 16.95 7.43
C GLY A 186 -7.41 16.70 5.99
N LYS A 187 -7.03 17.78 5.27
CA LYS A 187 -6.50 17.67 3.90
C LYS A 187 -5.18 16.92 3.83
N PHE A 188 -4.30 17.11 4.81
CA PHE A 188 -3.01 16.44 4.86
C PHE A 188 -3.18 14.92 4.97
N VAL A 189 -4.13 14.45 5.79
CA VAL A 189 -4.46 13.02 5.89
C VAL A 189 -4.99 12.49 4.56
N GLU A 190 -5.95 13.18 3.93
CA GLU A 190 -6.47 12.79 2.61
C GLU A 190 -5.35 12.75 1.54
N TYR A 191 -4.43 13.71 1.59
CA TYR A 191 -3.29 13.76 0.68
C TYR A 191 -2.33 12.58 0.88
N LEU A 192 -1.96 12.26 2.12
CA LEU A 192 -1.13 11.11 2.44
C LEU A 192 -1.79 9.78 2.02
N GLU A 193 -3.09 9.64 2.21
CA GLU A 193 -3.83 8.46 1.75
C GLU A 193 -3.74 8.31 0.23
N GLN A 194 -3.88 9.39 -0.53
CA GLN A 194 -3.71 9.35 -1.98
C GLN A 194 -2.27 9.08 -2.41
N LEU A 195 -1.29 9.66 -1.72
CA LEU A 195 0.12 9.38 -1.96
C LEU A 195 0.40 7.87 -1.88
N ARG A 196 -0.09 7.22 -0.83
CA ARG A 196 0.08 5.77 -0.67
C ARG A 196 -0.68 4.98 -1.71
N ARG A 197 -1.88 5.41 -2.08
CA ARG A 197 -2.70 4.74 -3.09
C ARG A 197 -2.04 4.75 -4.46
N PHE A 198 -1.37 5.84 -4.84
CA PHE A 198 -0.75 6.00 -6.15
C PHE A 198 0.71 5.52 -6.20
N LEU A 199 1.39 5.40 -5.07
CA LEU A 199 2.79 4.96 -5.00
C LEU A 199 3.05 3.62 -5.73
N PRO A 200 2.23 2.55 -5.57
CA PRO A 200 2.42 1.31 -6.33
C PRO A 200 2.34 1.53 -7.83
N LEU A 201 1.46 2.41 -8.31
CA LEU A 201 1.30 2.67 -9.75
C LEU A 201 2.55 3.30 -10.36
N TYR A 202 3.22 4.20 -9.62
CA TYR A 202 4.49 4.76 -10.06
C TYR A 202 5.58 3.68 -10.10
N ASN A 203 5.65 2.84 -9.06
CA ASN A 203 6.64 1.75 -9.01
C ASN A 203 6.38 0.66 -10.06
N ASP A 204 5.13 0.34 -10.41
CA ASP A 204 4.82 -0.60 -11.49
C ASP A 204 5.24 -0.05 -12.86
N ARG A 205 5.20 1.28 -13.02
CA ARG A 205 5.58 1.96 -14.27
C ARG A 205 7.08 2.19 -14.38
N ILE A 206 7.83 2.18 -13.26
CA ILE A 206 9.22 2.63 -13.22
C ILE A 206 10.11 1.84 -14.17
N SER A 207 9.96 0.50 -14.26
CA SER A 207 10.79 -0.34 -15.12
C SER A 207 10.65 0.00 -16.61
N GLN A 208 9.46 0.44 -17.04
CA GLN A 208 9.25 0.92 -18.41
C GLN A 208 9.90 2.29 -18.62
N MET A 209 9.84 3.15 -17.61
CA MET A 209 10.40 4.49 -17.63
C MET A 209 11.93 4.49 -17.55
N GLU A 210 12.54 3.56 -16.81
CA GLU A 210 13.99 3.37 -16.73
C GLU A 210 14.62 3.14 -18.10
N ALA A 211 13.96 2.36 -18.96
CA ALA A 211 14.41 2.15 -20.33
C ALA A 211 14.37 3.45 -21.15
N LEU A 212 13.42 4.35 -20.90
CA LEU A 212 13.35 5.66 -21.54
C LEU A 212 14.38 6.64 -20.94
N ILE A 213 14.52 6.66 -19.61
CA ILE A 213 15.53 7.43 -18.88
C ILE A 213 16.93 7.12 -19.40
N SER A 214 17.23 5.83 -19.60
CA SER A 214 18.51 5.38 -20.15
C SER A 214 18.76 5.87 -21.57
N ARG A 215 17.70 6.01 -22.39
CA ARG A 215 17.79 6.50 -23.78
C ARG A 215 17.96 8.01 -23.86
N GLU A 216 17.41 8.76 -22.92
CA GLU A 216 17.59 10.22 -22.84
C GLU A 216 19.01 10.61 -22.41
N ASN A 217 19.83 9.65 -21.96
CA ASN A 217 21.24 9.86 -21.61
C ASN A 217 21.45 11.00 -20.59
N ILE A 218 20.58 11.05 -19.56
CA ILE A 218 20.58 12.10 -18.53
C ILE A 218 21.94 12.18 -17.80
N SER A 219 22.44 11.04 -17.33
CA SER A 219 23.84 10.84 -16.92
C SER A 219 24.16 9.34 -16.96
N GLN A 220 25.42 9.02 -17.20
CA GLN A 220 25.97 7.65 -17.12
C GLN A 220 26.21 7.22 -15.66
N ASP A 221 26.49 8.18 -14.78
CA ASP A 221 26.61 7.92 -13.34
C ASP A 221 25.21 7.80 -12.72
N PHE A 222 25.00 6.74 -11.93
CA PHE A 222 23.69 6.46 -11.35
C PHE A 222 23.30 7.51 -10.30
N HIS A 223 24.22 7.90 -9.41
CA HIS A 223 23.92 8.84 -8.33
C HIS A 223 23.71 10.27 -8.86
N GLU A 224 24.50 10.68 -9.86
CA GLU A 224 24.30 11.95 -10.55
C GLU A 224 22.96 11.96 -11.28
N ARG A 225 22.62 10.88 -12.00
CA ARG A 225 21.31 10.75 -12.66
C ARG A 225 20.16 10.86 -11.66
N LEU A 226 20.24 10.14 -10.54
CA LEU A 226 19.26 10.20 -9.46
C LEU A 226 19.10 11.63 -8.92
N ALA A 227 20.21 12.32 -8.65
CA ALA A 227 20.20 13.70 -8.18
C ALA A 227 19.59 14.67 -9.22
N ILE A 228 19.87 14.50 -10.51
CA ILE A 228 19.28 15.30 -11.59
C ILE A 228 17.76 15.09 -11.66
N LEU A 229 17.30 13.84 -11.63
CA LEU A 229 15.87 13.51 -11.63
C LEU A 229 15.16 14.14 -10.42
N ASN A 230 15.78 14.08 -9.24
CA ASN A 230 15.22 14.63 -8.01
C ASN A 230 15.31 16.15 -7.90
N LYS A 231 16.26 16.80 -8.56
CA LYS A 231 16.28 18.27 -8.66
C LYS A 231 15.10 18.80 -9.49
N GLY A 232 14.59 17.99 -10.41
CA GLY A 232 13.52 18.38 -11.33
C GLY A 232 14.00 19.33 -12.43
N GLY A 233 13.07 19.76 -13.28
CA GLY A 233 13.37 20.62 -14.43
C GLY A 233 14.14 19.91 -15.56
N VAL A 234 14.17 18.58 -15.54
CA VAL A 234 14.78 17.76 -16.59
C VAL A 234 13.87 17.81 -17.82
N SER A 235 14.31 18.51 -18.86
CA SER A 235 13.64 18.49 -20.16
C SER A 235 14.09 17.25 -20.93
N VAL A 236 13.19 16.31 -21.13
CA VAL A 236 13.42 15.10 -21.94
C VAL A 236 12.69 15.20 -23.27
N SER A 237 13.19 14.53 -24.30
CA SER A 237 12.57 14.56 -25.64
C SER A 237 11.30 13.70 -25.71
N ASN A 238 11.25 12.61 -24.95
CA ASN A 238 10.11 11.73 -24.87
C ASN A 238 8.97 12.33 -24.01
N LYS A 239 7.83 12.62 -24.66
CA LYS A 239 6.65 13.22 -24.00
C LYS A 239 6.02 12.36 -22.90
N GLU A 240 6.06 11.04 -23.02
CA GLU A 240 5.53 10.15 -21.99
C GLU A 240 6.41 10.21 -20.74
N LEU A 241 7.73 10.12 -20.92
CA LEU A 241 8.67 10.26 -19.83
C LEU A 241 8.58 11.64 -19.18
N ASP A 242 8.52 12.72 -19.98
CA ASP A 242 8.36 14.09 -19.47
C ASP A 242 7.14 14.21 -18.55
N ARG A 243 5.98 13.70 -18.99
CA ARG A 243 4.75 13.67 -18.18
C ARG A 243 4.92 12.86 -16.90
N TYR A 244 5.57 11.70 -16.97
CA TYR A 244 5.82 10.86 -15.80
C TYR A 244 6.73 11.53 -14.77
N LEU A 245 7.84 12.14 -15.23
CA LEU A 245 8.77 12.89 -14.37
C LEU A 245 8.06 14.09 -13.69
N GLN A 246 7.24 14.82 -14.44
CA GLN A 246 6.42 15.90 -13.90
C GLN A 246 5.39 15.39 -12.88
N GLY A 247 4.72 14.28 -13.19
CA GLY A 247 3.73 13.63 -12.33
C GLY A 247 4.31 13.26 -10.96
N ILE A 248 5.47 12.60 -10.93
CA ILE A 248 6.20 12.25 -9.70
C ILE A 248 6.39 13.49 -8.83
N LYS A 249 6.94 14.57 -9.39
CA LYS A 249 7.24 15.79 -8.64
C LYS A 249 5.99 16.54 -8.18
N GLN A 250 5.03 16.73 -9.08
CA GLN A 250 3.79 17.47 -8.77
C GLN A 250 2.96 16.78 -7.70
N ASN A 251 3.00 15.44 -7.65
CA ASN A 251 2.19 14.69 -6.71
C ASN A 251 2.89 14.45 -5.37
N GLY A 252 4.16 14.82 -5.18
CA GLY A 252 4.85 14.72 -3.87
C GLY A 252 5.73 13.49 -3.71
N TYR A 253 6.27 12.97 -4.81
CA TYR A 253 7.19 11.84 -4.81
C TYR A 253 8.60 12.25 -5.26
N HIS A 254 9.56 11.38 -4.97
CA HIS A 254 10.92 11.46 -5.50
C HIS A 254 11.40 10.08 -5.95
N PHE A 255 12.51 10.05 -6.67
CA PHE A 255 13.20 8.80 -7.00
C PHE A 255 14.13 8.40 -5.85
N VAL A 256 14.26 7.09 -5.63
CA VAL A 256 15.21 6.50 -4.68
C VAL A 256 16.03 5.40 -5.33
N ASP A 257 17.19 5.12 -4.75
CA ASP A 257 17.97 3.91 -5.05
C ASP A 257 17.44 2.75 -4.22
N ARG A 258 17.02 1.67 -4.87
CA ARG A 258 16.59 0.44 -4.18
C ARG A 258 17.72 -0.57 -3.99
N GLY A 259 18.94 -0.21 -4.33
CA GLY A 259 20.10 -1.09 -4.41
C GLY A 259 20.34 -1.57 -5.83
N GLU A 260 21.57 -2.02 -6.07
CA GLU A 260 22.03 -2.57 -7.36
C GLU A 260 21.82 -1.64 -8.58
N GLY A 261 21.64 -0.34 -8.35
CA GLY A 261 21.38 0.64 -9.40
C GLY A 261 19.96 0.61 -9.96
N MET A 262 19.00 0.08 -9.20
CA MET A 262 17.57 0.12 -9.54
C MET A 262 16.91 1.39 -9.01
N LEU A 263 16.16 2.09 -9.86
CA LEU A 263 15.34 3.22 -9.46
C LEU A 263 13.99 2.73 -8.92
N SER A 264 13.57 3.32 -7.80
CA SER A 264 12.20 3.26 -7.31
C SER A 264 11.65 4.67 -7.17
N VAL A 265 10.36 4.77 -6.87
CA VAL A 265 9.70 6.00 -6.46
C VAL A 265 9.26 5.85 -5.01
N ASP A 266 9.43 6.91 -4.21
CA ASP A 266 8.98 6.98 -2.82
C ASP A 266 8.32 8.34 -2.51
N ILE A 267 7.58 8.41 -1.40
CA ILE A 267 6.97 9.64 -0.89
C ILE A 267 8.08 10.58 -0.39
N ASP A 268 8.03 11.84 -0.84
CA ASP A 268 9.05 12.82 -0.48
C ASP A 268 8.76 13.46 0.88
N TYR A 269 8.89 12.68 1.96
CA TYR A 269 8.64 13.13 3.33
C TYR A 269 9.53 14.31 3.76
N GLU A 270 10.73 14.45 3.17
CA GLU A 270 11.61 15.61 3.37
C GLU A 270 10.98 16.90 2.84
N THR A 271 10.43 16.88 1.63
CA THR A 271 9.69 18.02 1.08
C THR A 271 8.41 18.27 1.86
N LEU A 272 7.65 17.23 2.21
CA LEU A 272 6.41 17.37 3.00
C LEU A 272 6.67 18.00 4.37
N SER A 273 7.71 17.57 5.09
CA SER A 273 8.13 18.15 6.38
C SER A 273 8.42 19.65 6.24
N LYS A 274 9.18 20.05 5.22
CA LYS A 274 9.49 21.46 4.95
C LYS A 274 8.27 22.30 4.63
N GLU A 275 7.39 21.80 3.76
CA GLU A 275 6.19 22.54 3.38
C GLU A 275 5.21 22.65 4.56
N ALA A 276 5.06 21.60 5.37
CA ALA A 276 4.15 21.56 6.51
C ALA A 276 4.65 22.33 7.74
N ALA A 277 5.92 22.76 7.78
CA ALA A 277 6.60 23.26 8.97
C ALA A 277 5.84 24.35 9.73
N ASP A 278 5.18 25.28 9.04
CA ASP A 278 4.47 26.40 9.67
C ASP A 278 2.97 26.20 9.85
N SER A 279 2.37 25.23 9.13
CA SER A 279 0.91 25.07 9.04
C SER A 279 0.36 23.86 9.81
N SER A 280 1.23 22.98 10.29
CA SER A 280 0.88 21.70 10.90
C SER A 280 1.00 21.69 12.43
N SER A 281 0.27 20.78 13.09
CA SER A 281 0.47 20.45 14.51
C SER A 281 1.85 19.89 14.79
N ALA A 282 2.25 19.89 16.07
CA ALA A 282 3.37 19.09 16.55
C ALA A 282 3.24 17.61 16.11
N ASN A 283 2.07 16.99 16.28
CA ASN A 283 1.82 15.60 15.90
C ASN A 283 2.13 15.30 14.43
N ILE A 284 1.75 16.17 13.48
CA ILE A 284 2.11 15.97 12.06
C ILE A 284 3.60 16.15 11.82
N LYS A 285 4.25 17.11 12.49
CA LYS A 285 5.70 17.31 12.36
C LYS A 285 6.45 16.10 12.86
N ASP A 286 6.12 15.63 14.06
CA ASP A 286 6.75 14.46 14.67
C ASP A 286 6.49 13.19 13.83
N TYR A 287 5.28 13.04 13.28
CA TYR A 287 4.98 11.99 12.30
C TYR A 287 5.90 12.09 11.09
N LEU A 288 6.02 13.26 10.46
CA LEU A 288 6.86 13.45 9.28
C LEU A 288 8.35 13.23 9.59
N GLU A 289 8.84 13.66 10.75
CA GLU A 289 10.21 13.37 11.19
C GLU A 289 10.45 11.87 11.32
N LEU A 290 9.53 11.14 11.94
CA LEU A 290 9.64 9.70 12.11
C LEU A 290 9.61 8.94 10.77
N LYS A 291 8.81 9.40 9.79
CA LYS A 291 8.79 8.83 8.43
C LYS A 291 10.08 9.08 7.66
N LYS A 292 10.78 10.19 7.91
CA LYS A 292 12.08 10.48 7.28
C LYS A 292 13.22 9.65 7.86
N SER A 293 13.14 9.31 9.14
CA SER A 293 14.17 8.55 9.84
C SER A 293 13.87 7.05 9.89
N GLU A 294 12.96 6.52 9.06
CA GLU A 294 12.63 5.09 9.06
C GLU A 294 13.84 4.17 8.90
N PRO A 295 13.83 2.97 9.54
CA PRO A 295 14.89 2.00 9.37
C PRO A 295 15.04 1.62 7.90
N VAL A 296 16.27 1.71 7.40
CA VAL A 296 16.56 1.45 5.99
C VAL A 296 16.69 -0.05 5.78
N LEU A 297 15.83 -0.59 4.92
CA LEU A 297 15.82 -2.01 4.53
C LEU A 297 16.20 -2.14 3.06
N ALA A 298 17.20 -2.97 2.75
CA ALA A 298 17.66 -3.21 1.38
C ALA A 298 17.98 -4.69 1.17
N ASP A 299 17.45 -5.29 0.11
CA ASP A 299 17.64 -6.71 -0.24
C ASP A 299 17.52 -7.66 0.98
N GLY A 300 16.46 -7.52 1.78
CA GLY A 300 16.26 -8.35 2.96
C GLY A 300 17.34 -8.19 4.05
N ALA A 301 18.10 -7.10 4.03
CA ALA A 301 19.03 -6.68 5.06
C ALA A 301 18.53 -5.42 5.77
N LEU A 302 18.85 -5.33 7.06
CA LEU A 302 18.68 -4.12 7.86
C LEU A 302 19.99 -3.33 7.76
N LEU A 303 19.94 -2.11 7.23
CA LEU A 303 21.10 -1.22 7.10
C LEU A 303 21.28 -0.31 8.32
N THR A 304 20.19 -0.05 9.04
CA THR A 304 20.17 0.62 10.34
C THR A 304 20.74 -0.31 11.42
N SER A 305 21.40 0.23 12.45
CA SER A 305 21.88 -0.63 13.54
C SER A 305 20.71 -1.16 14.38
N TRP A 306 20.91 -2.28 15.07
CA TRP A 306 19.90 -2.81 16.00
C TRP A 306 19.58 -1.83 17.13
N GLU A 307 20.57 -1.10 17.64
CA GLU A 307 20.37 -0.11 18.70
C GLU A 307 19.46 1.03 18.24
N GLU A 308 19.76 1.66 17.10
CA GLU A 308 18.93 2.71 16.48
C GLU A 308 17.51 2.20 16.21
N MET A 309 17.37 0.95 15.77
CA MET A 309 16.06 0.34 15.55
C MET A 309 15.27 0.19 16.86
N GLY A 310 15.93 -0.16 17.96
CA GLY A 310 15.33 -0.24 19.28
C GLY A 310 14.86 1.13 19.78
N GLU A 311 15.68 2.18 19.61
CA GLU A 311 15.32 3.56 19.95
C GLU A 311 14.13 4.05 19.12
N GLN A 312 14.12 3.75 17.84
CA GLN A 312 13.04 4.17 16.97
C GLN A 312 11.70 3.52 17.34
N LEU A 313 11.69 2.27 17.82
CA LEU A 313 10.47 1.66 18.36
C LEU A 313 9.90 2.44 19.55
N ILE A 314 10.77 3.04 20.35
CA ILE A 314 10.36 3.92 21.45
C ILE A 314 9.76 5.23 20.92
N ASP A 315 10.35 5.81 19.88
CA ASP A 315 9.80 7.02 19.24
C ASP A 315 8.40 6.77 18.67
N TYR A 316 8.19 5.62 18.02
CA TYR A 316 6.88 5.17 17.58
C TYR A 316 5.88 5.08 18.75
N GLU A 317 6.25 4.41 19.85
CA GLU A 317 5.39 4.29 21.02
C GLU A 317 5.01 5.66 21.60
N GLN A 318 6.00 6.52 21.85
CA GLN A 318 5.80 7.82 22.49
C GLN A 318 4.91 8.74 21.64
N LEU A 319 5.15 8.79 20.32
CA LEU A 319 4.33 9.57 19.40
C LEU A 319 2.87 9.08 19.39
N MET A 320 2.67 7.76 19.35
CA MET A 320 1.32 7.18 19.35
C MET A 320 0.55 7.43 20.66
N GLN A 321 1.22 7.47 21.81
CA GLN A 321 0.59 7.77 23.10
C GLN A 321 -0.01 9.19 23.15
N GLY A 322 0.62 10.15 22.46
CA GLY A 322 0.17 11.54 22.39
C GLY A 322 -0.82 11.85 21.26
N MET A 323 -1.11 10.88 20.39
CA MET A 323 -1.91 11.08 19.18
C MET A 323 -3.34 10.55 19.36
N GLU A 324 -4.33 11.31 18.87
CA GLU A 324 -5.71 10.85 18.78
C GLU A 324 -5.83 9.66 17.81
N ASP A 325 -6.80 8.78 18.06
CA ASP A 325 -7.07 7.67 17.15
C ASP A 325 -7.54 8.20 15.80
N GLY A 326 -6.81 7.85 14.75
CA GLY A 326 -7.07 8.29 13.38
C GLY A 326 -6.11 7.64 12.39
N PRO A 327 -6.21 7.97 11.09
CA PRO A 327 -5.45 7.30 10.04
C PRO A 327 -3.93 7.33 10.24
N LEU A 328 -3.37 8.44 10.75
CA LEU A 328 -1.93 8.56 11.04
C LEU A 328 -1.50 7.60 12.15
N LYS A 329 -2.22 7.56 13.27
CA LYS A 329 -1.92 6.64 14.38
C LYS A 329 -2.03 5.17 13.95
N GLN A 330 -3.01 4.84 13.10
CA GLN A 330 -3.15 3.47 12.59
C GLN A 330 -2.00 3.04 11.69
N GLU A 331 -1.46 3.97 10.90
CA GLU A 331 -0.26 3.71 10.12
C GLU A 331 0.97 3.54 11.00
N LEU A 332 1.19 4.43 11.98
CA LEU A 332 2.27 4.29 12.95
C LEU A 332 2.20 2.94 13.69
N LYS A 333 0.99 2.47 14.01
CA LYS A 333 0.77 1.12 14.56
C LYS A 333 1.22 0.02 13.58
N SER A 334 0.96 0.17 12.29
CA SER A 334 1.41 -0.79 11.26
C SER A 334 2.93 -0.79 11.11
N ASP A 335 3.56 0.38 11.05
CA ASP A 335 5.00 0.54 10.93
C ASP A 335 5.72 0.01 12.17
N TYR A 336 5.24 0.37 13.37
CA TYR A 336 5.70 -0.18 14.64
C TYR A 336 5.62 -1.71 14.64
N LYS A 337 4.49 -2.30 14.24
CA LYS A 337 4.34 -3.77 14.16
C LYS A 337 5.37 -4.41 13.25
N LYS A 338 5.58 -3.84 12.07
CA LYS A 338 6.57 -4.31 11.08
C LYS A 338 7.99 -4.25 11.66
N PHE A 339 8.39 -3.10 12.20
CA PHE A 339 9.74 -2.91 12.73
C PHE A 339 9.95 -3.72 14.01
N TYR A 340 8.97 -3.81 14.89
CA TYR A 340 9.05 -4.66 16.09
C TYR A 340 9.25 -6.13 15.71
N GLY A 341 8.53 -6.62 14.70
CA GLY A 341 8.73 -7.96 14.17
C GLY A 341 10.16 -8.19 13.65
N ILE A 342 10.68 -7.25 12.86
CA ILE A 342 12.06 -7.30 12.37
C ILE A 342 13.07 -7.22 13.52
N PHE A 343 12.83 -6.40 14.54
CA PHE A 343 13.72 -6.24 15.69
C PHE A 343 13.87 -7.52 16.53
N LEU A 344 12.83 -8.36 16.55
CA LEU A 344 12.84 -9.63 17.28
C LEU A 344 13.25 -10.84 16.43
N GLN A 345 12.92 -10.85 15.13
CA GLN A 345 13.10 -12.02 14.25
C GLN A 345 14.22 -11.84 13.22
N GLY A 346 14.61 -10.60 12.96
CA GLY A 346 15.51 -10.20 11.90
C GLY A 346 14.99 -10.46 10.51
N LEU A 347 15.91 -10.36 9.57
CA LEU A 347 15.66 -10.54 8.15
C LEU A 347 16.58 -11.61 7.56
N PRO A 348 16.28 -12.16 6.37
CA PRO A 348 17.10 -13.22 5.77
C PRO A 348 18.60 -12.87 5.66
N ASN A 349 18.93 -11.63 5.29
CA ASN A 349 20.31 -11.17 5.13
C ASN A 349 20.83 -10.42 6.36
N THR A 350 20.01 -10.25 7.40
CA THR A 350 20.43 -9.74 8.71
C THR A 350 19.74 -10.53 9.81
N PRO A 351 20.07 -11.83 9.98
CA PRO A 351 19.39 -12.69 10.92
C PRO A 351 19.79 -12.32 12.35
N VAL A 352 18.85 -12.47 13.29
CA VAL A 352 19.11 -12.29 14.73
C VAL A 352 19.80 -13.51 15.37
N VAL A 353 19.71 -14.68 14.72
CA VAL A 353 20.31 -15.93 15.17
C VAL A 353 21.64 -16.15 14.46
N SER A 354 22.65 -16.59 15.19
CA SER A 354 23.96 -17.01 14.68
C SER A 354 23.91 -18.39 14.02
N GLU A 355 24.99 -18.79 13.35
CA GLU A 355 25.07 -20.12 12.74
C GLU A 355 24.99 -21.25 13.79
N GLU A 356 25.45 -20.97 15.00
CA GLU A 356 25.41 -21.86 16.17
C GLU A 356 24.00 -21.99 16.77
N GLY A 357 23.01 -21.24 16.26
CA GLY A 357 21.64 -21.29 16.75
C GLY A 357 21.37 -20.44 17.99
N THR A 358 22.26 -19.51 18.33
CA THR A 358 22.09 -18.58 19.46
C THR A 358 21.82 -17.16 19.00
N ILE A 359 21.12 -16.34 19.80
CA ILE A 359 20.96 -14.92 19.48
C ILE A 359 22.32 -14.23 19.45
N LYS A 360 22.57 -13.47 18.38
CA LYS A 360 23.81 -12.73 18.19
C LYS A 360 24.05 -11.71 19.30
N ILE A 361 25.32 -11.38 19.56
CA ILE A 361 25.68 -10.51 20.69
C ILE A 361 25.13 -9.09 20.50
N GLU A 362 25.27 -8.52 19.31
CA GLU A 362 24.82 -7.18 18.96
C GLU A 362 23.30 -6.99 19.09
N VAL A 363 22.53 -8.06 18.83
CA VAL A 363 21.08 -8.06 19.01
C VAL A 363 20.71 -8.06 20.49
N ARG A 364 21.41 -8.87 21.30
CA ARG A 364 21.19 -8.91 22.75
C ARG A 364 21.56 -7.58 23.41
N GLU A 365 22.65 -6.96 22.97
CA GLU A 365 23.08 -5.65 23.42
C GLU A 365 22.02 -4.58 23.10
N ALA A 366 21.47 -4.58 21.88
CA ALA A 366 20.38 -3.67 21.51
C ALA A 366 19.10 -3.90 22.34
N TRP A 367 18.73 -5.15 22.62
CA TRP A 367 17.59 -5.44 23.51
C TRP A 367 17.86 -4.94 24.93
N GLN A 368 19.06 -5.19 25.47
CA GLN A 368 19.46 -4.70 26.79
C GLN A 368 19.50 -3.17 26.86
N HIS A 369 19.90 -2.50 25.78
CA HIS A 369 19.87 -1.05 25.66
C HIS A 369 18.44 -0.52 25.84
N VAL A 370 17.47 -1.11 25.13
CA VAL A 370 16.06 -0.74 25.29
C VAL A 370 15.57 -0.97 26.71
N LEU A 371 15.88 -2.14 27.30
CA LEU A 371 15.48 -2.49 28.66
C LEU A 371 16.08 -1.57 29.73
N SER A 372 17.30 -1.10 29.51
CA SER A 372 18.02 -0.28 30.49
C SER A 372 17.66 1.20 30.41
N ASN A 373 17.49 1.73 29.19
CA ASN A 373 17.26 3.15 28.97
C ASN A 373 15.78 3.54 28.92
N TYR A 374 14.90 2.59 28.58
CA TYR A 374 13.45 2.84 28.43
C TYR A 374 12.57 1.85 29.23
N PRO A 375 12.91 1.53 30.50
CA PRO A 375 12.29 0.43 31.25
C PRO A 375 10.77 0.58 31.47
N ASP A 376 10.26 1.81 31.44
CA ASP A 376 8.84 2.09 31.72
C ASP A 376 7.92 1.95 30.51
N THR A 377 8.49 1.81 29.30
CA THR A 377 7.75 1.69 28.04
C THR A 377 7.10 0.32 27.88
N GLU A 378 6.00 0.24 27.13
CA GLU A 378 5.38 -1.04 26.81
C GLU A 378 6.31 -1.88 25.93
N THR A 379 6.96 -1.28 24.93
CA THR A 379 8.01 -1.91 24.11
C THR A 379 9.04 -2.62 24.99
N ALA A 380 9.61 -1.96 26.00
CA ALA A 380 10.59 -2.56 26.90
C ALA A 380 10.00 -3.74 27.69
N LYS A 381 8.79 -3.62 28.24
CA LYS A 381 8.13 -4.72 29.00
C LYS A 381 7.93 -5.97 28.14
N PHE A 382 7.57 -5.81 26.87
CA PHE A 382 7.39 -6.95 25.97
C PHE A 382 8.72 -7.55 25.51
N ILE A 383 9.74 -6.72 25.26
CA ILE A 383 11.11 -7.19 25.02
C ILE A 383 11.61 -7.96 26.24
N GLU A 384 11.34 -7.50 27.46
CA GLU A 384 11.79 -8.12 28.70
C GLU A 384 11.26 -9.55 28.83
N GLN A 385 9.98 -9.76 28.52
CA GLN A 385 9.35 -11.08 28.52
C GLN A 385 10.05 -12.03 27.54
N TYR A 386 10.33 -11.56 26.33
CA TYR A 386 11.01 -12.34 25.29
C TYR A 386 12.47 -12.62 25.66
N TYR A 387 13.19 -11.59 26.12
CA TYR A 387 14.57 -11.67 26.58
C TYR A 387 14.73 -12.69 27.71
N ASN A 388 13.90 -12.62 28.75
CA ASN A 388 13.93 -13.53 29.89
C ASN A 388 13.63 -14.98 29.51
N LYS A 389 12.79 -15.21 28.50
CA LYS A 389 12.54 -16.57 27.96
C LYS A 389 13.81 -17.10 27.28
N LEU A 390 14.45 -16.29 26.46
CA LEU A 390 15.69 -16.67 25.77
C LEU A 390 16.86 -16.83 26.73
N GLU A 391 17.00 -15.97 27.73
CA GLU A 391 18.07 -16.06 28.74
C GLU A 391 18.00 -17.40 29.51
N LYS A 392 16.80 -17.85 29.90
CA LYS A 392 16.58 -19.18 30.51
C LYS A 392 17.01 -20.33 29.60
N ALA A 393 16.97 -20.12 28.28
CA ALA A 393 17.43 -21.06 27.25
C ALA A 393 18.89 -20.80 26.81
N SER A 394 19.66 -20.03 27.58
CA SER A 394 21.04 -19.61 27.23
C SER A 394 21.12 -18.96 25.84
N PHE A 395 20.08 -18.21 25.48
CA PHE A 395 19.87 -17.54 24.20
C PHE A 395 19.84 -18.48 22.98
N THR A 396 19.54 -19.76 23.16
CA THR A 396 19.32 -20.68 22.05
C THR A 396 17.95 -20.40 21.41
N ALA A 397 17.91 -20.21 20.09
CA ALA A 397 16.68 -20.04 19.34
C ALA A 397 16.11 -21.41 18.92
N GLU A 398 14.85 -21.68 19.23
CA GLU A 398 14.14 -22.85 18.69
C GLU A 398 13.85 -22.62 17.20
N ARG A 399 14.35 -23.51 16.33
CA ARG A 399 14.38 -23.32 14.87
C ARG A 399 13.01 -23.28 14.16
N ASP A 400 11.87 -23.60 14.81
CA ASP A 400 10.68 -23.97 14.03
C ASP A 400 9.26 -23.68 14.58
N SER A 401 9.03 -22.96 15.69
CA SER A 401 7.63 -22.85 16.20
C SER A 401 7.11 -21.55 16.80
N ASP A 402 7.94 -20.59 17.22
CA ASP A 402 7.43 -19.44 17.99
C ASP A 402 7.24 -18.14 17.20
N THR A 403 7.51 -18.12 15.89
CA THR A 403 7.32 -16.90 15.06
C THR A 403 5.85 -16.56 14.79
N LYS A 404 4.90 -17.46 15.10
CA LYS A 404 3.46 -17.25 14.85
C LYS A 404 2.74 -16.43 15.93
N GLU A 405 3.33 -16.29 17.11
CA GLU A 405 2.77 -15.53 18.22
C GLU A 405 3.85 -14.65 18.85
N LEU A 406 4.41 -13.72 18.08
CA LEU A 406 5.14 -12.62 18.71
C LEU A 406 4.14 -11.83 19.55
N PRO A 407 4.45 -11.53 20.82
CA PRO A 407 3.62 -10.63 21.61
C PRO A 407 3.87 -9.22 21.07
N ILE A 408 3.12 -8.83 20.04
CA ILE A 408 3.19 -7.48 19.51
C ILE A 408 2.42 -6.59 20.49
N PRO A 409 3.06 -5.55 21.05
CA PRO A 409 2.38 -4.67 22.00
C PRO A 409 1.15 -4.06 21.34
N GLU A 410 -0.02 -4.24 21.94
CA GLU A 410 -1.21 -3.46 21.61
C GLU A 410 -1.08 -2.09 22.28
N LEU A 411 -0.27 -1.24 21.66
CA LEU A 411 -0.12 0.16 22.08
C LEU A 411 -1.48 0.85 21.94
N LYS A 412 -2.00 1.36 23.05
CA LYS A 412 -3.32 1.98 23.13
C LYS A 412 -3.32 3.32 22.40
#